data_AF-A0A428SQI7-F1
#
_entry.id   AF-A0A428SQI7-F1
#
_cell.length_a   1.000
_cell.length_b   1.000
_cell.length_c   1.000
_cell.angle_alpha   90.00
_cell.angle_beta   90.00
_cell.angle_gamma   90.00
#
_symmetry.space_group_name_H-M   'P 1'
#
loop_
_entity.id
_entity.type
_entity.pdbx_description
1 polymer ?
#
loop_
_entity_poly.entity_id
_entity_poly.type
_entity_poly.pdbx_seq_one_letter_code
_entity_poly.pdbx_strand_id
1 'polypeptide(L)'
;MNFGDTTYYACENIDDFGTHVDQSELNQRGWVMQERALSRRTIYFVESQSYWECGGGVRCETMTKMNNRKASFLGDANFPHSAEQYVKGLKIEFFQDLYVRYSKLALSFASDRPIAIRGLENRLLSTFKTTGGYGLIDRYLHRSLLWKCGGKTLKRIASTRGEAVPSWSWMAYDGAIDYVSAPGGKVSWFSNIKSPFFSSFR
;
A
#
# COMPACT_ATOMS: atom_id res chain seq x y z
N MET A 1 37.51 46.96 16.55
CA MET A 1 36.19 46.33 16.36
C MET A 1 36.43 44.85 16.26
N ASN A 2 36.04 44.08 17.29
CA ASN A 2 36.21 42.62 17.31
C ASN A 2 35.15 42.01 16.40
N PHE A 3 35.56 41.49 15.25
CA PHE A 3 34.76 40.53 14.50
C PHE A 3 34.88 39.21 15.26
N GLY A 4 33.84 38.86 16.03
CA GLY A 4 33.78 37.56 16.69
C GLY A 4 33.74 36.48 15.62
N ASP A 5 34.77 35.63 15.58
CA ASP A 5 34.81 34.44 14.73
C ASP A 5 33.58 33.59 15.04
N THR A 6 32.62 33.61 14.11
CA THR A 6 31.39 32.85 14.25
C THR A 6 31.66 31.45 13.71
N THR A 7 31.82 30.49 14.61
CA THR A 7 32.02 29.08 14.23
C THR A 7 30.71 28.49 13.70
N TYR A 8 30.72 28.04 12.45
CA TYR A 8 29.61 27.30 11.86
C TYR A 8 29.91 25.80 11.91
N TYR A 9 28.94 25.01 12.36
CA TYR A 9 28.98 23.56 12.28
C TYR A 9 28.08 23.12 11.12
N ALA A 10 28.67 22.50 10.11
CA ALA A 10 27.95 21.84 9.04
C ALA A 10 27.89 20.35 9.33
N CYS A 11 26.69 19.76 9.25
CA CYS A 11 26.49 18.31 9.31
C CYS A 11 26.16 17.83 7.89
N GLU A 12 26.62 16.63 7.54
CA GLU A 12 26.24 15.99 6.29
C GLU A 12 24.74 15.65 6.32
N ASN A 13 24.02 15.99 5.24
CA ASN A 13 22.60 15.66 5.16
C ASN A 13 22.43 14.17 4.83
N ILE A 14 22.29 13.37 5.87
CA ILE A 14 22.11 11.92 5.81
C ILE A 14 20.63 11.48 5.78
N ASP A 15 19.68 12.42 5.67
CA ASP A 15 18.25 12.15 5.79
C ASP A 15 17.64 11.62 4.48
N ASP A 16 17.67 10.29 4.30
CA ASP A 16 17.03 9.63 3.15
C ASP A 16 16.26 8.35 3.55
N PHE A 17 15.07 8.54 4.13
CA PHE A 17 14.19 7.43 4.49
C PHE A 17 13.77 6.56 3.28
N GLY A 18 13.69 7.13 2.08
CA GLY A 18 13.29 6.41 0.89
C GLY A 18 14.32 5.34 0.51
N THR A 19 15.58 5.74 0.42
CA THR A 19 16.68 4.83 0.11
C THR A 19 16.97 3.89 1.28
N HIS A 20 17.03 4.40 2.51
CA HIS A 20 17.43 3.61 3.67
C HIS A 20 16.36 2.60 4.13
N VAL A 21 15.08 2.96 4.04
CA VAL A 21 13.98 2.12 4.56
C VAL A 21 13.12 1.60 3.42
N ASP A 22 12.46 2.48 2.64
CA ASP A 22 11.45 2.05 1.65
C ASP A 22 12.04 1.09 0.58
N GLN A 23 13.31 1.29 0.19
CA GLN A 23 14.01 0.46 -0.80
C GLN A 23 14.81 -0.69 -0.18
N SER A 24 14.88 -0.80 1.14
CA SER A 24 15.64 -1.85 1.82
C SER A 24 15.12 -3.26 1.49
N GLU A 25 16.01 -4.25 1.59
CA GLU A 25 15.68 -5.66 1.32
C GLU A 25 14.51 -6.16 2.19
N LEU A 26 14.42 -5.67 3.44
CA LEU A 26 13.34 -6.05 4.35
C LEU A 26 11.97 -5.61 3.80
N ASN A 27 11.87 -4.39 3.27
CA ASN A 27 10.63 -3.86 2.70
C ASN A 27 10.26 -4.47 1.34
N GLN A 28 11.12 -5.32 0.75
CA GLN A 28 10.77 -6.12 -0.43
C GLN A 28 9.88 -7.33 -0.09
N ARG A 29 9.65 -7.63 1.19
CA ARG A 29 8.85 -8.78 1.66
C ARG A 29 7.38 -8.40 1.82
N GLY A 30 6.48 -9.23 1.28
CA GLY A 30 5.02 -8.97 1.31
C GLY A 30 4.43 -8.89 2.72
N TRP A 31 4.93 -9.73 3.64
CA TRP A 31 4.54 -9.69 5.06
C TRP A 31 4.93 -8.38 5.74
N VAL A 32 6.09 -7.81 5.39
CA VAL A 32 6.61 -6.59 6.01
C VAL A 32 5.74 -5.38 5.67
N MET A 33 5.18 -5.29 4.46
CA MET A 33 4.22 -4.22 4.14
C MET A 33 2.98 -4.29 5.05
N GLN A 34 2.50 -5.49 5.39
CA GLN A 34 1.39 -5.64 6.33
C GLN A 34 1.81 -5.19 7.74
N GLU A 35 2.94 -5.70 8.23
CA GLU A 35 3.48 -5.36 9.56
C GLU A 35 3.64 -3.84 9.71
N ARG A 36 4.24 -3.18 8.72
CA ARG A 36 4.44 -1.74 8.69
C ARG A 36 3.12 -0.97 8.70
N ALA A 37 2.18 -1.29 7.82
CA ALA A 37 0.92 -0.56 7.73
C ALA A 37 0.00 -0.77 8.93
N LEU A 38 0.05 -1.93 9.58
CA LEU A 38 -0.80 -2.21 10.74
C LEU A 38 -0.16 -1.76 12.07
N SER A 39 1.11 -1.38 12.05
CA SER A 39 1.81 -0.82 13.20
C SER A 39 1.49 0.67 13.37
N ARG A 40 1.14 1.09 14.58
CA ARG A 40 0.81 2.51 14.84
C ARG A 40 2.05 3.41 14.84
N ARG A 41 3.20 2.81 15.18
CA ARG A 41 4.51 3.44 15.39
C ARG A 41 5.60 2.40 15.11
N THR A 42 6.62 2.78 14.35
CA THR A 42 7.72 1.90 13.97
C THR A 42 9.05 2.63 14.14
N ILE A 43 10.02 1.97 14.76
CA ILE A 43 11.41 2.40 14.77
C ILE A 43 12.19 1.54 13.78
N TYR A 44 12.96 2.18 12.92
CA TYR A 44 13.90 1.53 12.02
C TYR A 44 15.32 1.81 12.48
N PHE A 45 16.10 0.75 12.62
CA PHE A 45 17.54 0.83 12.78
C PHE A 45 18.17 0.44 11.44
N VAL A 46 18.80 1.40 10.78
CA VAL A 46 19.55 1.17 9.53
C VAL A 46 21.01 1.55 9.75
N GLU A 47 21.87 1.28 8.77
CA GLU A 47 23.30 1.56 8.86
C GLU A 47 23.61 3.06 9.07
N SER A 48 22.84 3.95 8.43
CA SER A 48 23.11 5.39 8.41
C SER A 48 22.57 6.15 9.63
N GLN A 49 21.39 5.79 10.15
CA GLN A 49 20.75 6.43 11.30
C GLN A 49 19.54 5.63 11.82
N SER A 50 18.90 6.12 12.88
CA SER A 50 17.59 5.63 13.31
C SER A 50 16.43 6.48 12.78
N TYR A 51 15.32 5.84 12.39
CA TYR A 51 14.09 6.53 11.98
C TYR A 51 12.90 6.15 12.86
N TRP A 52 12.05 7.13 13.16
CA TRP A 52 10.75 6.92 13.79
C TRP A 52 9.62 7.28 12.82
N GLU A 53 8.82 6.30 12.42
CA GLU A 53 7.63 6.51 11.58
C GLU A 53 6.36 6.41 12.43
N CYS A 54 5.47 7.38 12.27
CA CYS A 54 4.11 7.34 12.82
C CYS A 54 3.14 8.12 11.93
N GLY A 55 1.87 8.18 12.33
CA GLY A 55 0.83 8.91 11.57
C GLY A 55 1.12 10.40 11.35
N GLY A 56 2.09 10.96 12.08
CA GLY A 56 2.58 12.33 11.89
C GLY A 56 3.69 12.48 10.85
N GLY A 57 4.21 11.41 10.24
CA GLY A 57 5.35 11.40 9.32
C GLY A 57 6.56 10.65 9.90
N VAL A 58 7.73 10.86 9.27
CA VAL A 58 8.99 10.24 9.67
C VAL A 58 9.87 11.27 10.40
N ARG A 59 10.47 10.85 11.51
CA ARG A 59 11.47 11.62 12.26
C ARG A 59 12.83 10.94 12.14
N CYS A 60 13.82 11.74 11.79
CA CYS A 60 15.22 11.36 11.72
C CYS A 60 15.89 11.51 13.09
N GLU A 61 17.03 10.87 13.28
CA GLU A 61 17.88 11.03 14.46
C GLU A 61 18.38 12.48 14.62
N THR A 62 18.55 13.17 13.49
CA THR A 62 18.85 14.61 13.36
C THR A 62 17.71 15.53 13.82
N MET A 63 16.60 14.99 14.32
CA MET A 63 15.35 15.69 14.66
C MET A 63 14.59 16.29 13.46
N THR A 64 15.10 16.10 12.24
CA THR A 64 14.42 16.48 11.00
C THR A 64 13.10 15.73 10.87
N LYS A 65 12.06 16.45 10.42
CA LYS A 65 10.79 15.84 10.00
C LYS A 65 10.79 15.66 8.50
N MET A 66 10.72 14.42 8.04
CA MET A 66 10.48 14.12 6.64
C MET A 66 8.98 14.00 6.38
N ASN A 67 8.50 14.75 5.38
CA ASN A 67 7.14 14.62 4.86
C ASN A 67 7.19 13.84 3.54
N ASN A 68 7.02 12.53 3.60
CA ASN A 68 6.86 11.72 2.40
C ASN A 68 5.38 11.30 2.30
N ARG A 69 4.66 11.78 1.27
CA ARG A 69 3.22 11.50 1.07
C ARG A 69 2.93 10.01 0.84
N LYS A 70 3.92 9.25 0.32
CA LYS A 70 3.84 7.79 0.18
C LYS A 70 4.20 7.08 1.48
N ALA A 71 5.09 7.62 2.30
CA ALA A 71 5.34 7.10 3.65
C ALA A 71 4.17 7.39 4.59
N SER A 72 3.51 8.56 4.48
CA SER A 72 2.31 8.87 5.27
C SER A 72 1.15 7.94 4.98
N PHE A 73 1.15 7.25 3.83
CA PHE A 73 0.18 6.22 3.50
C PHE A 73 0.34 4.99 4.41
N LEU A 74 1.54 4.39 4.46
CA LEU A 74 1.77 3.16 5.25
C LEU A 74 1.99 3.50 6.72
N GLY A 75 2.57 4.67 7.00
CA GLY A 75 2.82 5.17 8.34
C GLY A 75 1.59 5.76 9.03
N ASP A 76 0.38 5.70 8.45
CA ASP A 76 -0.84 6.14 9.14
C ASP A 76 -1.04 5.32 10.43
N ALA A 77 -1.03 6.01 11.58
CA ALA A 77 -1.12 5.37 12.90
C ALA A 77 -2.41 4.56 13.11
N ASN A 78 -3.43 4.81 12.29
CA ASN A 78 -4.70 4.09 12.24
C ASN A 78 -5.00 3.68 10.79
N PHE A 79 -4.02 3.12 10.08
CA PHE A 79 -4.15 2.78 8.68
C PHE A 79 -5.52 2.18 8.29
N PRO A 80 -6.18 2.68 7.22
CA PRO A 80 -5.92 3.90 6.45
C PRO A 80 -6.86 5.06 6.82
N HIS A 81 -6.94 5.48 8.09
CA HIS A 81 -7.88 6.50 8.56
C HIS A 81 -7.85 7.82 7.75
N SER A 82 -6.66 8.28 7.35
CA SER A 82 -6.49 9.45 6.47
C SER A 82 -7.26 9.35 5.15
N ALA A 83 -7.47 8.12 4.65
CA ALA A 83 -8.21 7.87 3.42
C ALA A 83 -9.73 8.07 3.56
N GLU A 84 -10.28 8.22 4.77
CA GLU A 84 -11.71 8.54 4.97
C GLU A 84 -12.10 9.87 4.31
N GLN A 85 -11.22 10.87 4.45
CA GLN A 85 -11.42 12.23 3.97
C GLN A 85 -11.15 12.38 2.46
N TYR A 86 -10.57 11.37 1.83
CA TYR A 86 -10.26 11.42 0.41
C TYR A 86 -11.52 11.44 -0.45
N VAL A 87 -11.47 12.28 -1.49
CA VAL A 87 -12.47 12.25 -2.56
C VAL A 87 -12.40 10.92 -3.30
N LYS A 88 -13.49 10.56 -4.01
CA LYS A 88 -13.63 9.28 -4.72
C LYS A 88 -12.42 8.91 -5.57
N GLY A 89 -11.89 9.85 -6.36
CA GLY A 89 -10.73 9.60 -7.24
C GLY A 89 -9.48 9.18 -6.46
N LEU A 90 -9.17 9.90 -5.38
CA LEU A 90 -8.02 9.61 -4.52
C LEU A 90 -8.18 8.27 -3.78
N LYS A 91 -9.39 7.91 -3.35
CA LYS A 91 -9.65 6.57 -2.76
C LYS A 91 -9.36 5.45 -3.76
N ILE A 92 -9.71 5.65 -5.02
CA ILE A 92 -9.46 4.67 -6.09
C ILE A 92 -7.95 4.53 -6.35
N GLU A 93 -7.27 5.66 -6.58
CA GLU A 93 -5.83 5.69 -6.78
C GLU A 93 -5.09 5.04 -5.61
N PHE A 94 -5.54 5.32 -4.38
CA PHE A 94 -4.97 4.78 -3.14
C PHE A 94 -4.95 3.26 -3.10
N PHE A 95 -6.10 2.60 -3.27
CA PHE A 95 -6.13 1.13 -3.17
C PHE A 95 -5.47 0.46 -4.38
N GLN A 96 -5.55 1.09 -5.57
CA GLN A 96 -4.90 0.57 -6.77
C GLN A 96 -3.38 0.62 -6.61
N ASP A 97 -2.81 1.74 -6.15
CA ASP A 97 -1.38 1.88 -5.87
C ASP A 97 -0.92 0.90 -4.79
N LEU A 98 -1.72 0.69 -3.73
CA LEU A 98 -1.43 -0.32 -2.71
C LEU A 98 -1.29 -1.71 -3.33
N TYR A 99 -2.27 -2.16 -4.11
CA TYR A 99 -2.25 -3.49 -4.71
C TYR A 99 -1.15 -3.64 -5.77
N VAL A 100 -0.87 -2.60 -6.55
CA VAL A 100 0.27 -2.57 -7.48
C VAL A 100 1.58 -2.74 -6.73
N ARG A 101 1.82 -1.96 -5.66
CA ARG A 101 3.03 -2.08 -4.85
C ARG A 101 3.12 -3.47 -4.21
N TYR A 102 2.04 -3.93 -3.58
CA TYR A 102 2.01 -5.23 -2.92
C TYR A 102 2.30 -6.39 -3.89
N SER A 103 1.75 -6.35 -5.10
CA SER A 103 1.94 -7.43 -6.10
C SER A 103 3.41 -7.67 -6.51
N LYS A 104 4.27 -6.67 -6.31
CA LYS A 104 5.71 -6.71 -6.60
C LYS A 104 6.54 -7.28 -5.45
N LEU A 105 5.96 -7.39 -4.26
CA LEU A 105 6.65 -7.86 -3.07
C LEU A 105 6.83 -9.38 -3.10
N ALA A 106 7.97 -9.84 -2.58
CA ALA A 106 8.30 -11.24 -2.46
C ALA A 106 7.52 -11.91 -1.32
N LEU A 107 6.98 -13.09 -1.60
CA LEU A 107 6.44 -14.01 -0.60
C LEU A 107 7.23 -15.32 -0.68
N SER A 108 7.58 -15.90 0.47
CA SER A 108 8.26 -17.20 0.52
C SER A 108 7.44 -18.28 -0.21
N PHE A 109 6.11 -18.21 -0.07
CA PHE A 109 5.18 -19.02 -0.82
C PHE A 109 4.11 -18.14 -1.45
N ALA A 110 4.00 -18.17 -2.79
CA ALA A 110 2.97 -17.41 -3.50
C ALA A 110 1.55 -17.78 -3.06
N SER A 111 1.35 -19.00 -2.55
CA SER A 111 0.09 -19.50 -1.99
C SER A 111 -0.41 -18.71 -0.78
N ASP A 112 0.46 -17.99 -0.07
CA ASP A 112 0.10 -17.18 1.09
C ASP A 112 -0.46 -15.80 0.69
N ARG A 113 -0.37 -15.40 -0.59
CA ARG A 113 -0.79 -14.09 -1.11
C ARG A 113 -2.14 -13.58 -0.59
N PRO A 114 -3.26 -14.33 -0.68
CA PRO A 114 -4.55 -13.85 -0.19
C PRO A 114 -4.57 -13.63 1.34
N ILE A 115 -3.84 -14.45 2.10
CA ILE A 115 -3.77 -14.32 3.57
C ILE A 115 -2.86 -13.16 3.97
N ALA A 116 -1.71 -13.02 3.30
CA ALA A 116 -0.68 -12.06 3.62
C ALA A 116 -1.11 -10.60 3.37
N ILE A 117 -2.11 -10.36 2.51
CA ILE A 117 -2.65 -9.01 2.28
C ILE A 117 -3.99 -8.76 3.00
N ARG A 118 -4.66 -9.81 3.48
CA ARG A 118 -6.02 -9.76 4.04
C ARG A 118 -6.21 -8.68 5.11
N GLY A 119 -5.22 -8.47 5.97
CA GLY A 119 -5.29 -7.43 7.00
C GLY A 119 -5.43 -6.02 6.43
N LEU A 120 -4.71 -5.72 5.35
CA LEU A 120 -4.77 -4.43 4.66
C LEU A 120 -6.10 -4.26 3.91
N GLU A 121 -6.55 -5.31 3.23
CA GLU A 121 -7.85 -5.33 2.55
C GLU A 121 -9.00 -5.10 3.53
N ASN A 122 -9.02 -5.81 4.66
CA ASN A 122 -10.08 -5.65 5.66
C ASN A 122 -10.14 -4.22 6.22
N ARG A 123 -8.97 -3.58 6.43
CA ARG A 123 -8.91 -2.18 6.86
C ARG A 123 -9.43 -1.22 5.80
N LEU A 124 -9.10 -1.44 4.52
CA LEU A 124 -9.67 -0.68 3.41
C LEU A 124 -11.20 -0.80 3.36
N LEU A 125 -11.73 -2.03 3.42
CA LEU A 125 -13.17 -2.30 3.35
C LEU A 125 -13.94 -1.63 4.49
N SER A 126 -13.42 -1.73 5.71
CA SER A 126 -13.97 -1.07 6.89
C SER A 126 -13.97 0.46 6.73
N THR A 127 -12.84 1.03 6.35
CA THR A 127 -12.68 2.49 6.16
C THR A 127 -13.59 3.02 5.07
N PHE A 128 -13.72 2.28 3.96
CA PHE A 128 -14.59 2.64 2.86
C PHE A 128 -16.05 2.25 3.09
N LYS A 129 -16.40 1.63 4.23
CA LYS A 129 -17.76 1.22 4.60
C LYS A 129 -18.43 0.43 3.48
N THR A 130 -17.77 -0.63 3.03
CA THR A 130 -18.20 -1.46 1.90
C THR A 130 -17.77 -2.91 2.10
N THR A 131 -18.36 -3.84 1.35
CA THR A 131 -17.95 -5.24 1.32
C THR A 131 -16.92 -5.47 0.22
N GLY A 132 -16.32 -6.64 0.21
CA GLY A 132 -15.30 -6.98 -0.75
C GLY A 132 -14.44 -8.14 -0.29
N GLY A 133 -13.39 -8.40 -1.06
CA GLY A 133 -12.44 -9.49 -0.85
C GLY A 133 -11.68 -9.83 -2.12
N TYR A 134 -10.54 -10.49 -1.97
CA TYR A 134 -9.73 -10.95 -3.10
C TYR A 134 -9.33 -9.81 -4.07
N GLY A 135 -9.04 -8.62 -3.53
CA GLY A 135 -8.64 -7.42 -4.28
C GLY A 135 -9.81 -6.58 -4.81
N LEU A 136 -11.04 -6.96 -4.48
CA LEU A 136 -12.26 -6.28 -4.92
C LEU A 136 -12.85 -5.46 -3.78
N ILE A 137 -13.10 -4.18 -4.06
CA ILE A 137 -13.78 -3.25 -3.16
C ILE A 137 -15.14 -2.93 -3.81
N ASP A 138 -16.24 -3.41 -3.23
CA ASP A 138 -17.56 -3.45 -3.87
C ASP A 138 -18.04 -2.08 -4.35
N ARG A 139 -17.90 -1.05 -3.51
CA ARG A 139 -18.20 0.34 -3.85
C ARG A 139 -17.47 0.85 -5.11
N TYR A 140 -16.35 0.24 -5.47
CA TYR A 140 -15.54 0.55 -6.64
C TYR A 140 -15.37 -0.67 -7.56
N LEU A 141 -16.36 -1.56 -7.62
CA LEU A 141 -16.35 -2.83 -8.34
C LEU A 141 -15.63 -2.76 -9.69
N HIS A 142 -16.10 -1.90 -10.59
CA HIS A 142 -15.51 -1.80 -11.92
C HIS A 142 -14.04 -1.38 -11.88
N ARG A 143 -13.66 -0.50 -10.96
CA ARG A 143 -12.28 0.00 -10.79
C ARG A 143 -11.36 -1.09 -10.23
N SER A 144 -11.87 -1.92 -9.33
CA SER A 144 -11.13 -3.07 -8.80
C SER A 144 -10.83 -4.12 -9.87
N LEU A 145 -11.71 -4.28 -10.86
CA LEU A 145 -11.57 -5.25 -11.95
C LEU A 145 -10.67 -4.77 -13.11
N LEU A 146 -10.18 -3.53 -13.10
CA LEU A 146 -9.33 -2.97 -14.17
C LEU A 146 -7.86 -3.39 -14.08
N TRP A 147 -7.50 -4.35 -13.22
CA TRP A 147 -6.13 -4.79 -13.13
C TRP A 147 -5.70 -5.50 -14.42
N LYS A 148 -4.42 -5.42 -14.73
CA LYS A 148 -3.76 -6.06 -15.88
C LYS A 148 -2.37 -6.57 -15.46
N CYS A 149 -1.75 -7.38 -16.31
CA CYS A 149 -0.34 -7.71 -16.14
C CYS A 149 0.50 -6.43 -16.21
N GLY A 150 1.29 -6.17 -15.15
CA GLY A 150 2.20 -5.04 -15.06
C GLY A 150 3.64 -5.36 -15.49
N GLY A 151 3.90 -6.59 -15.93
CA GLY A 151 5.21 -7.07 -16.36
C GLY A 151 5.13 -7.87 -17.67
N LYS A 152 6.00 -8.86 -17.84
CA LYS A 152 6.01 -9.73 -19.03
C LYS A 152 4.98 -10.85 -18.96
N THR A 153 4.82 -11.46 -17.78
CA THR A 153 3.96 -12.65 -17.59
C THR A 153 3.37 -12.67 -16.18
N LEU A 154 2.17 -13.24 -16.04
CA LEU A 154 1.59 -13.66 -14.77
C LEU A 154 1.53 -15.19 -14.71
N LYS A 155 1.95 -15.78 -13.59
CA LYS A 155 1.89 -17.23 -13.38
C LYS A 155 0.72 -17.56 -12.47
N ARG A 156 -0.19 -18.44 -12.90
CA ARG A 156 -1.31 -18.83 -12.03
C ARG A 156 -0.79 -19.61 -10.83
N ILE A 157 -1.22 -19.22 -9.65
CA ILE A 157 -0.89 -19.92 -8.40
C ILE A 157 -1.74 -21.20 -8.36
N ALA A 158 -1.07 -22.35 -8.33
CA ALA A 158 -1.75 -23.66 -8.45
C ALA A 158 -2.69 -23.95 -7.27
N SER A 159 -2.26 -23.61 -6.06
CA SER A 159 -3.04 -23.73 -4.83
C SER A 159 -2.73 -22.58 -3.89
N THR A 160 -3.77 -22.06 -3.25
CA THR A 160 -3.66 -21.02 -2.23
C THR A 160 -3.89 -21.63 -0.85
N ARG A 161 -3.24 -21.07 0.17
CA ARG A 161 -3.51 -21.46 1.54
C ARG A 161 -4.89 -20.89 1.92
N GLY A 162 -5.80 -21.75 2.38
CA GLY A 162 -7.17 -21.37 2.74
C GLY A 162 -8.15 -21.55 1.58
N GLU A 163 -9.05 -20.58 1.39
CA GLU A 163 -10.07 -20.62 0.35
C GLU A 163 -9.47 -20.47 -1.07
N ALA A 164 -10.18 -21.03 -2.04
CA ALA A 164 -9.83 -20.92 -3.44
C ALA A 164 -10.00 -19.48 -3.93
N VAL A 165 -8.94 -18.88 -4.45
CA VAL A 165 -8.98 -17.51 -4.98
C VAL A 165 -9.72 -17.48 -6.33
N PRO A 166 -10.73 -16.61 -6.51
CA PRO A 166 -11.44 -16.48 -7.78
C PRO A 166 -10.54 -16.09 -8.95
N SER A 167 -10.85 -16.58 -10.17
CA SER A 167 -10.02 -16.31 -11.37
C SER A 167 -9.99 -14.85 -11.81
N TRP A 168 -10.99 -14.06 -11.46
CA TRP A 168 -11.02 -12.62 -11.73
C TRP A 168 -10.13 -11.81 -10.79
N SER A 169 -9.62 -12.42 -9.70
CA SER A 169 -8.75 -11.75 -8.75
C SER A 169 -7.30 -11.82 -9.23
N TRP A 170 -6.59 -10.70 -9.13
CA TRP A 170 -5.15 -10.67 -9.34
C TRP A 170 -4.39 -11.55 -8.34
N MET A 171 -4.97 -11.83 -7.17
CA MET A 171 -4.36 -12.66 -6.14
C MET A 171 -4.27 -14.14 -6.54
N ALA A 172 -4.96 -14.57 -7.60
CA ALA A 172 -4.84 -15.91 -8.17
C ALA A 172 -3.54 -16.09 -8.98
N TYR A 173 -2.77 -15.01 -9.17
CA TYR A 173 -1.57 -15.00 -10.00
C TYR A 173 -0.38 -14.49 -9.20
N ASP A 174 0.80 -15.02 -9.53
CA ASP A 174 2.10 -14.52 -9.12
C ASP A 174 2.69 -13.63 -10.22
N GLY A 175 3.33 -12.54 -9.79
CA GLY A 175 3.82 -11.46 -10.65
C GLY A 175 3.14 -10.11 -10.39
N ALA A 176 3.74 -9.07 -10.99
CA ALA A 176 3.34 -7.68 -10.83
C ALA A 176 2.09 -7.35 -11.63
N ILE A 177 1.21 -6.55 -11.04
CA ILE A 177 0.04 -5.99 -11.69
C ILE A 177 0.18 -4.49 -11.91
N ASP A 178 -0.70 -3.99 -12.76
CA ASP A 178 -0.96 -2.57 -12.99
C ASP A 178 -2.46 -2.39 -13.23
N TYR A 179 -2.96 -1.15 -13.33
CA TYR A 179 -4.36 -0.86 -13.63
C TYR A 179 -4.49 -0.15 -14.98
N VAL A 180 -5.56 -0.46 -15.70
CA VAL A 180 -5.94 0.28 -16.90
C VAL A 180 -6.38 1.69 -16.51
N SER A 181 -5.85 2.70 -17.19
CA SER A 181 -6.27 4.10 -17.00
C SER A 181 -7.70 4.29 -17.50
N ALA A 182 -8.59 4.72 -16.61
CA ALA A 182 -9.99 5.01 -16.91
C ALA A 182 -10.36 6.40 -16.38
N PRO A 183 -10.12 7.49 -17.12
CA PRO A 183 -10.42 8.83 -16.65
C PRO A 183 -11.91 9.02 -16.33
N GLY A 184 -12.22 9.84 -15.33
CA GLY A 184 -13.60 10.17 -14.99
C GLY A 184 -14.34 10.83 -16.16
N GLY A 185 -15.60 10.45 -16.39
CA GLY A 185 -16.44 11.02 -17.46
C GLY A 185 -16.09 10.59 -18.89
N LYS A 186 -15.02 9.80 -19.10
CA LYS A 186 -14.59 9.34 -20.43
C LYS A 186 -14.86 7.87 -20.70
N VAL A 187 -15.47 7.16 -19.75
CA VAL A 187 -15.69 5.71 -19.81
C VAL A 187 -17.12 5.39 -19.42
N SER A 188 -17.78 4.57 -20.24
CA SER A 188 -19.09 3.99 -19.96
C SER A 188 -18.92 2.70 -19.16
N TRP A 189 -19.69 2.56 -18.08
CA TRP A 189 -19.65 1.37 -17.22
C TRP A 189 -20.87 0.49 -17.50
N PHE A 190 -20.64 -0.82 -17.52
CA PHE A 190 -21.73 -1.80 -17.62
C PHE A 190 -22.57 -1.80 -16.34
N SER A 191 -23.87 -1.63 -16.45
CA SER A 191 -24.79 -1.60 -15.30
C SER A 191 -25.19 -2.98 -14.78
N ASN A 192 -24.93 -4.04 -15.55
CA ASN A 192 -25.36 -5.40 -15.24
C ASN A 192 -24.30 -6.24 -14.49
N ILE A 193 -23.11 -5.70 -14.23
CA ILE A 193 -22.07 -6.40 -13.46
C ILE A 193 -22.48 -6.35 -11.99
N LYS A 194 -22.65 -7.54 -11.39
CA LYS A 194 -22.97 -7.70 -9.97
C LYS A 194 -21.76 -8.21 -9.21
N SER A 195 -21.59 -7.68 -8.00
CA SER A 195 -20.55 -8.12 -7.10
C SER A 195 -20.90 -9.46 -6.44
N PRO A 196 -19.92 -10.37 -6.27
CA PRO A 196 -20.12 -11.62 -5.55
C PRO A 196 -20.27 -11.42 -4.03
N PHE A 197 -19.92 -10.24 -3.50
CA PHE A 197 -20.05 -9.90 -2.08
C PHE A 197 -21.32 -9.13 -1.75
N PHE A 198 -22.23 -9.02 -2.72
CA PHE A 198 -23.54 -8.46 -2.51
C PHE A 198 -24.41 -9.52 -1.82
N SER A 199 -24.43 -9.52 -0.48
CA SER A 199 -25.51 -10.18 0.25
C SER A 199 -26.75 -9.28 0.18
N SER A 200 -27.86 -9.81 -0.33
CA SER A 200 -29.16 -9.22 -0.04
C SER A 200 -29.31 -9.22 1.47
N PHE A 201 -29.30 -8.04 2.10
CA PHE A 201 -29.84 -7.91 3.45
C PHE A 201 -31.25 -8.49 3.41
N ARG A 202 -31.46 -9.59 4.15
CA ARG A 202 -32.76 -10.18 4.42
C ARG A 202 -33.12 -9.80 5.85
#